data_AF-A0A7L3HNZ2-F1
#
_entry.id   AF-A0A7L3HNZ2-F1
#
_cell.length_a   1.000
_cell.length_b   1.000
_cell.length_c   1.000
_cell.angle_alpha   90.00
_cell.angle_beta   90.00
_cell.angle_gamma   90.00
#
_symmetry.space_group_name_H-M   'P 1'
#
loop_
_entity.id
_entity.type
_entity.pdbx_description
1 polymer ?
#
loop_
_entity_poly.entity_id
_entity_poly.type
_entity_poly.pdbx_seq_one_letter_code
_entity_poly.pdbx_strand_id
1 'polypeptide(L)'
;MRLTRLPPEIVEHSEPLQVVRYDQGGHYHAHMDSGPVFPETACSHTKLVANESAPFETSCRYVTVLFYLNNVTGGGETVFPIADNRTYEEMSLIQNDIDLRDTRKNCDKGNLRVKPQQGTAVFWYNYLSDGEGTGSLQNWAL
;
A
#
# COMPACT_ATOMS: atom_id res chain seq x y z
N MET A 1 -6.11 -20.28 -0.94
CA MET A 1 -5.54 -19.60 0.26
C MET A 1 -6.70 -18.89 0.97
N ARG A 2 -6.88 -19.03 2.30
CA ARG A 2 -8.05 -18.52 3.05
C ARG A 2 -7.77 -17.28 3.93
N LEU A 3 -6.59 -16.67 3.77
CA LEU A 3 -6.08 -15.66 4.70
C LEU A 3 -7.00 -14.44 4.85
N THR A 4 -7.36 -13.80 3.73
CA THR A 4 -8.14 -12.55 3.72
C THR A 4 -9.63 -12.79 3.91
N ARG A 5 -10.11 -14.03 3.71
CA ARG A 5 -11.53 -14.40 3.68
C ARG A 5 -12.38 -13.58 2.71
N LEU A 6 -11.77 -12.93 1.72
CA LEU A 6 -12.49 -12.27 0.64
C LEU A 6 -13.18 -13.30 -0.25
N PRO A 7 -14.31 -12.92 -0.90
CA PRO A 7 -14.93 -13.73 -1.94
C PRO A 7 -13.88 -14.15 -2.98
N PRO A 8 -13.88 -15.42 -3.44
CA PRO A 8 -12.94 -15.90 -4.45
C PRO A 8 -12.88 -15.02 -5.70
N GLU A 9 -14.03 -14.49 -6.12
CA GLU A 9 -14.16 -13.64 -7.31
C GLU A 9 -13.31 -12.36 -7.17
N ILE A 10 -13.24 -11.77 -5.98
CA ILE A 10 -12.39 -10.59 -5.75
C ILE A 10 -10.91 -10.97 -5.89
N VAL A 11 -10.51 -12.11 -5.32
CA VAL A 11 -9.11 -12.56 -5.34
C VAL A 11 -8.68 -12.98 -6.74
N GLU A 12 -9.53 -13.70 -7.46
CA GLU A 12 -9.23 -14.25 -8.79
C GLU A 12 -9.27 -13.19 -9.91
N HIS A 13 -10.00 -12.09 -9.71
CA HIS A 13 -10.04 -10.95 -10.63
C HIS A 13 -9.13 -9.78 -10.21
N SER A 14 -8.33 -9.95 -9.17
CA SER A 14 -7.31 -8.97 -8.77
C SER A 14 -6.09 -8.99 -9.71
N GLU A 15 -5.22 -8.00 -9.55
CA GLU A 15 -3.95 -7.92 -10.29
C GLU A 15 -3.09 -9.20 -10.09
N PRO A 16 -2.35 -9.63 -11.13
CA PRO A 16 -1.44 -10.76 -11.00
C PRO A 16 -0.29 -10.48 -10.02
N LEU A 17 0.35 -11.54 -9.53
CA LEU A 17 1.48 -11.41 -8.59
C LEU A 17 2.62 -10.59 -9.20
N GLN A 18 2.96 -9.47 -8.56
CA GLN A 18 4.12 -8.66 -8.90
C GLN A 18 5.36 -9.17 -8.14
N VAL A 19 6.44 -9.49 -8.87
CA VAL A 19 7.74 -9.87 -8.31
C VAL A 19 8.72 -8.73 -8.53
N VAL A 20 9.25 -8.16 -7.45
CA VAL A 20 10.16 -7.01 -7.49
C VAL A 20 11.52 -7.40 -6.93
N ARG A 21 12.59 -6.92 -7.57
CA ARG A 21 13.97 -7.07 -7.10
C ARG A 21 14.56 -5.70 -6.83
N TYR A 22 14.99 -5.46 -5.60
CA TYR A 22 15.79 -4.30 -5.23
C TYR A 22 17.27 -4.72 -5.13
N ASP A 23 18.11 -4.11 -5.96
CA ASP A 23 19.56 -4.23 -5.83
C ASP A 23 20.08 -3.30 -4.72
N GLN A 24 21.38 -3.40 -4.40
CA GLN A 24 22.01 -2.55 -3.40
C GLN A 24 21.80 -1.06 -3.71
N GLY A 25 21.24 -0.32 -2.75
CA GLY A 25 20.90 1.10 -2.91
C GLY A 25 19.56 1.36 -3.62
N GLY A 26 18.89 0.31 -4.09
CA GLY A 26 17.49 0.36 -4.50
C GLY A 26 16.59 0.78 -3.34
N HIS A 27 15.55 1.53 -3.65
CA HIS A 27 14.58 2.02 -2.68
C HIS A 27 13.24 2.23 -3.36
N TYR A 28 12.20 2.37 -2.54
CA TYR A 28 10.91 2.89 -2.96
C TYR A 28 10.42 3.84 -1.88
N HIS A 29 10.12 5.09 -2.26
CA HIS A 29 9.61 6.08 -1.31
C HIS A 29 8.22 5.70 -0.79
N ALA A 30 7.88 6.17 0.41
CA ALA A 30 6.59 5.86 1.02
C ALA A 30 5.45 6.41 0.15
N HIS A 31 4.44 5.57 -0.08
CA HIS A 31 3.29 5.86 -0.93
C HIS A 31 2.06 5.09 -0.44
N MET A 32 0.90 5.44 -0.98
CA MET A 32 -0.32 4.66 -0.85
C MET A 32 -0.46 3.75 -2.07
N ASP A 33 -0.91 2.51 -1.86
CA ASP A 33 -1.10 1.53 -2.94
C ASP A 33 -2.35 1.80 -3.79
N SER A 34 -3.25 2.65 -3.28
CA SER A 34 -4.49 3.07 -3.92
C SER A 34 -4.56 4.59 -3.99
N GLY A 35 -5.13 5.10 -5.07
CA GLY A 35 -5.34 6.55 -5.22
C GLY A 35 -6.58 7.07 -4.48
N PRO A 36 -6.77 8.39 -4.47
CA PRO A 36 -7.94 9.03 -3.86
C PRO A 36 -9.21 8.61 -4.59
N VAL A 37 -10.33 8.65 -3.85
CA VAL A 37 -11.63 8.24 -4.38
C VAL A 37 -12.58 9.41 -4.41
N PHE A 38 -13.08 9.65 -5.61
CA PHE A 38 -14.10 10.63 -5.93
C PHE A 38 -15.27 9.90 -6.58
N PRO A 39 -16.48 10.50 -6.65
CA PRO A 39 -17.62 9.89 -7.34
C PRO A 39 -17.34 9.50 -8.80
N GLU A 40 -16.42 10.21 -9.46
CA GLU A 40 -16.02 10.01 -10.85
C GLU A 40 -14.85 9.01 -11.01
N THR A 41 -14.31 8.47 -9.90
CA THR A 41 -13.12 7.61 -9.91
C THR A 41 -13.42 6.28 -10.60
N ALA A 42 -12.55 5.90 -11.54
CA ALA A 42 -12.61 4.62 -12.24
C ALA A 42 -11.46 3.72 -11.79
N CYS A 43 -11.78 2.48 -11.40
CA CYS A 43 -10.77 1.50 -11.03
C CYS A 43 -10.24 0.78 -12.27
N SER A 44 -8.93 0.78 -12.49
CA SER A 44 -8.33 0.17 -13.69
C SER A 44 -8.71 -1.32 -13.86
N HIS A 45 -8.87 -2.07 -12.77
CA HIS A 45 -9.17 -3.51 -12.81
C HIS A 45 -10.65 -3.85 -13.13
N THR A 46 -11.59 -2.91 -12.98
CA THR A 46 -13.03 -3.13 -13.27
C THR A 46 -13.45 -2.61 -14.64
N LYS A 47 -12.53 -2.01 -15.38
CA LYS A 47 -12.80 -1.34 -16.63
C LYS A 47 -13.16 -2.36 -17.72
N LEU A 48 -14.36 -2.21 -18.27
CA LEU A 48 -14.86 -3.07 -19.36
C LEU A 48 -14.25 -2.73 -20.73
N VAL A 49 -13.68 -1.53 -20.90
CA VAL A 49 -13.15 -1.02 -22.17
C VAL A 49 -11.67 -0.68 -22.04
N ALA A 50 -10.80 -1.47 -22.68
CA ALA A 50 -9.34 -1.35 -22.55
C ALA A 50 -8.74 -0.05 -23.14
N ASN A 51 -9.50 0.72 -23.95
CA ASN A 51 -8.93 1.73 -24.86
C ASN A 51 -9.26 3.21 -24.55
N GLU A 52 -10.07 3.53 -23.53
CA GLU A 52 -10.40 4.93 -23.20
C GLU A 52 -9.85 5.30 -21.82
N SER A 53 -8.79 6.10 -21.73
CA SER A 53 -8.30 6.62 -20.44
C SER A 53 -9.40 7.45 -19.77
N ALA A 54 -9.89 7.00 -18.61
CA ALA A 54 -10.82 7.80 -17.83
C ALA A 54 -10.02 8.90 -17.09
N PRO A 55 -10.52 10.14 -17.01
CA PRO A 55 -9.79 11.26 -16.40
C PRO A 55 -9.43 11.03 -14.93
N PHE A 56 -10.16 10.15 -14.22
CA PHE A 56 -9.93 9.80 -12.82
C PHE A 56 -9.64 8.32 -12.63
N GLU A 57 -8.90 7.72 -13.58
CA GLU A 57 -8.47 6.33 -13.50
C GLU A 57 -7.39 6.15 -12.41
N THR A 58 -7.56 5.14 -11.55
CA THR A 58 -6.61 4.82 -10.48
C THR A 58 -6.57 3.33 -10.12
N SER A 59 -5.54 2.94 -9.37
CA SER A 59 -5.48 1.64 -8.69
C SER A 59 -6.43 1.64 -7.49
N CYS A 60 -7.27 0.62 -7.40
CA CYS A 60 -8.23 0.41 -6.31
C CYS A 60 -7.92 -0.92 -5.62
N ARG A 61 -6.81 -0.97 -4.89
CA ARG A 61 -6.33 -2.16 -4.19
C ARG A 61 -6.90 -2.17 -2.79
N TYR A 62 -7.83 -3.06 -2.49
CA TYR A 62 -8.44 -3.11 -1.15
C TYR A 62 -7.44 -3.57 -0.07
N VAL A 63 -6.64 -4.59 -0.39
CA VAL A 63 -5.63 -5.19 0.48
C VAL A 63 -4.35 -5.36 -0.31
N THR A 64 -3.21 -5.09 0.34
CA THR A 64 -1.90 -5.47 -0.18
C THR A 64 -1.36 -6.63 0.63
N VAL A 65 -0.88 -7.69 -0.05
CA VAL A 65 -0.17 -8.81 0.58
C VAL A 65 1.25 -8.83 0.04
N LEU A 66 2.22 -8.54 0.91
CA LEU A 66 3.63 -8.50 0.59
C LEU A 66 4.35 -9.73 1.14
N PHE A 67 5.04 -10.46 0.26
CA PHE A 67 5.87 -11.61 0.61
C PHE A 67 7.35 -11.27 0.50
N TYR A 68 8.12 -11.55 1.54
CA TYR A 68 9.57 -11.47 1.47
C TYR A 68 10.15 -12.79 0.92
N LEU A 69 10.78 -12.71 -0.25
CA LEU A 69 11.26 -13.88 -0.98
C LEU A 69 12.68 -14.32 -0.57
N ASN A 70 13.42 -13.47 0.13
CA ASN A 70 14.77 -13.75 0.64
C ASN A 70 15.07 -12.93 1.91
N ASN A 71 16.07 -13.37 2.66
CA ASN A 71 16.66 -12.56 3.73
C ASN A 71 17.54 -11.47 3.14
N VAL A 72 17.55 -10.29 3.78
CA VAL A 72 18.40 -9.15 3.40
C VAL A 72 19.46 -8.95 4.47
N THR A 73 20.72 -8.80 4.05
CA THR A 73 21.88 -8.66 4.95
C THR A 73 21.92 -7.31 5.67
N GLY A 74 21.42 -6.24 5.03
CA GLY A 74 21.31 -4.92 5.63
C GLY A 74 20.34 -4.01 4.87
N GLY A 75 19.57 -3.22 5.62
CA GLY A 75 18.47 -2.40 5.09
C GLY A 75 17.30 -3.23 4.55
N GLY A 76 16.55 -2.62 3.61
CA GLY A 76 15.46 -3.27 2.89
C GLY A 76 14.15 -3.37 3.68
N GLU A 77 14.04 -2.71 4.83
CA GLU A 77 12.82 -2.71 5.63
C GLU A 77 11.63 -2.10 4.88
N THR A 78 10.46 -2.69 5.06
CA THR A 78 9.19 -2.00 4.76
C THR A 78 8.85 -1.11 5.94
N VAL A 79 8.84 0.19 5.70
CA VAL A 79 8.56 1.21 6.72
C VAL A 79 7.13 1.74 6.54
N PHE A 80 6.41 1.84 7.65
CA PHE A 80 5.13 2.55 7.76
C PHE A 80 5.39 3.79 8.61
N PRO A 81 5.63 4.95 7.98
CA PRO A 81 6.17 6.11 8.69
C PRO A 81 5.29 6.61 9.84
N ILE A 82 3.98 6.38 9.73
CA ILE A 82 2.95 6.95 10.60
C ILE A 82 2.01 5.87 11.19
N ALA A 83 2.45 4.60 11.22
CA ALA A 83 1.69 3.53 11.86
C ALA A 83 1.35 3.89 13.32
N ASP A 84 0.12 3.58 13.74
CA ASP A 84 -0.45 3.87 15.07
C ASP A 84 -0.35 5.34 15.51
N ASN A 85 -0.14 6.28 14.58
CA ASN A 85 -0.11 7.68 14.93
C ASN A 85 -1.52 8.16 15.31
N ARG A 86 -1.62 8.97 16.37
CA ARG A 86 -2.92 9.36 16.96
C ARG A 86 -3.78 10.18 16.00
N THR A 87 -3.14 10.96 15.13
CA THR A 87 -3.78 11.78 14.11
C THR A 87 -3.00 11.65 12.81
N TYR A 88 -3.72 11.62 11.70
CA TYR A 88 -3.14 11.78 10.38
C TYR A 88 -3.35 13.19 9.88
N GLU A 89 -2.26 13.87 9.58
CA GLU A 89 -2.26 15.12 8.83
C GLU A 89 -1.21 14.97 7.75
N GLU A 90 -1.49 15.28 6.49
CA GLU A 90 -0.47 15.21 5.42
C GLU A 90 0.75 16.07 5.74
N MET A 91 0.56 17.20 6.44
CA MET A 91 1.65 18.03 6.95
C MET A 91 2.56 17.29 7.94
N SER A 92 2.07 16.24 8.61
CA SER A 92 2.90 15.41 9.50
C SER A 92 3.87 14.50 8.75
N LEU A 93 3.75 14.35 7.42
CA LEU A 93 4.74 13.62 6.62
C LEU A 93 6.00 14.45 6.36
N ILE A 94 5.92 15.78 6.48
CA ILE A 94 7.06 16.69 6.35
C ILE A 94 7.20 17.48 7.66
N GLN A 95 8.10 17.05 8.54
CA GLN A 95 8.30 17.66 9.86
C GLN A 95 9.67 18.29 9.95
N ASN A 96 9.77 19.60 10.26
CA ASN A 96 11.05 20.28 10.49
C ASN A 96 12.09 20.00 9.37
N ASP A 97 11.69 20.18 8.11
CA ASP A 97 12.49 19.89 6.91
C ASP A 97 12.87 18.40 6.69
N ILE A 98 12.24 17.48 7.42
CA ILE A 98 12.39 16.04 7.26
C ILE A 98 11.18 15.49 6.51
N ASP A 99 11.38 15.03 5.27
CA ASP A 99 10.37 14.27 4.53
C ASP A 99 10.41 12.78 4.96
N LEU A 100 9.42 12.35 5.73
CA LEU A 100 9.28 10.97 6.20
C LEU A 100 9.00 9.98 5.06
N ARG A 101 8.64 10.46 3.87
CA ARG A 101 8.47 9.62 2.68
C ARG A 101 9.80 9.27 2.01
N ASP A 102 10.86 10.04 2.28
CA ASP A 102 12.21 9.75 1.80
C ASP A 102 12.81 8.57 2.57
N THR A 103 12.47 7.37 2.11
CA THR A 103 12.96 6.09 2.65
C THR A 103 14.46 5.86 2.48
N ARG A 104 15.17 6.66 1.68
CA ARG A 104 16.64 6.58 1.60
C ARG A 104 17.31 7.22 2.80
N LYS A 105 16.70 8.29 3.34
CA LYS A 105 17.29 9.13 4.38
C LYS A 105 16.65 8.96 5.74
N ASN A 106 15.36 8.67 5.79
CA ASN A 106 14.53 8.80 6.99
C ASN A 106 13.79 7.50 7.37
N CYS A 107 14.21 6.34 6.85
CA CYS A 107 13.62 5.05 7.21
C CYS A 107 13.67 4.79 8.74
N ASP A 108 14.76 5.21 9.38
CA ASP A 108 15.01 5.14 10.83
C ASP A 108 14.06 6.00 11.68
N LYS A 109 13.34 6.94 11.05
CA LYS A 109 12.37 7.83 11.72
C LYS A 109 10.92 7.36 11.63
N GLY A 110 10.63 6.33 10.84
CA GLY A 110 9.27 5.79 10.73
C GLY A 110 8.82 5.07 12.01
N ASN A 111 7.52 5.16 12.32
CA ASN A 111 6.92 4.57 13.52
C ASN A 111 7.04 3.04 13.56
N LEU A 112 6.84 2.36 12.42
CA LEU A 112 6.95 0.92 12.31
C LEU A 112 7.85 0.54 11.14
N ARG A 113 8.73 -0.44 11.36
CA ARG A 113 9.60 -1.04 10.35
C ARG A 113 9.51 -2.55 10.43
N VAL A 114 9.28 -3.19 9.30
CA VAL A 114 9.28 -4.64 9.17
C VAL A 114 10.55 -5.06 8.45
N LYS A 115 11.37 -5.86 9.13
CA LYS A 115 12.59 -6.43 8.55
C LYS A 115 12.25 -7.57 7.58
N PRO A 116 12.84 -7.61 6.37
CA PRO A 116 12.64 -8.71 5.44
C PRO A 116 13.17 -10.03 6.02
N GLN A 117 12.28 -11.02 6.08
CA GLN A 117 12.62 -12.38 6.44
C GLN A 117 11.97 -13.32 5.45
N GLN A 118 12.76 -14.17 4.81
CA GLN A 118 12.31 -15.11 3.79
C GLN A 118 11.13 -15.94 4.30
N GLY A 119 10.06 -15.97 3.50
CA GLY A 119 8.83 -16.71 3.80
C GLY A 119 7.82 -15.95 4.65
N THR A 120 8.19 -14.80 5.23
CA THR A 120 7.25 -13.94 5.95
C THR A 120 6.34 -13.22 4.96
N ALA A 121 5.05 -13.16 5.30
CA ALA A 121 4.07 -12.31 4.65
C ALA A 121 3.59 -11.24 5.62
N VAL A 122 3.47 -10.01 5.13
CA VAL A 122 2.74 -8.93 5.81
C VAL A 122 1.61 -8.47 4.91
N PHE A 123 0.47 -8.10 5.49
CA PHE A 123 -0.65 -7.57 4.74
C PHE A 123 -1.34 -6.46 5.51
N TRP A 124 -1.94 -5.53 4.78
CA TRP A 124 -2.68 -4.40 5.33
C TRP A 124 -3.83 -4.01 4.40
N TYR A 125 -4.81 -3.30 4.95
CA TYR A 125 -5.92 -2.72 4.20
C TYR A 125 -5.57 -1.30 3.78
N ASN A 126 -5.90 -0.91 2.55
CA ASN A 126 -5.61 0.43 2.03
C ASN A 126 -6.79 1.43 2.18
N TYR A 127 -7.96 0.94 2.64
CA TYR A 127 -9.18 1.73 2.84
C TYR A 127 -9.79 1.44 4.21
N LEU A 128 -10.44 2.43 4.83
CA LEU A 128 -11.26 2.19 6.02
C LEU A 128 -12.52 1.43 5.66
N SER A 129 -13.14 0.87 6.69
CA SER A 129 -14.51 0.38 6.57
C SER A 129 -15.50 1.55 6.44
N ASP A 130 -16.57 1.35 5.67
CA ASP A 130 -17.77 2.22 5.71
C ASP A 130 -18.57 2.07 7.00
N GLY A 131 -18.37 0.96 7.72
CA GLY A 131 -19.31 0.53 8.75
C GLY A 131 -20.48 -0.30 8.22
N GLU A 132 -20.56 -0.60 6.93
CA GLU A 132 -21.56 -1.50 6.32
C GLU A 132 -21.01 -2.91 6.04
N GLY A 133 -19.79 -3.20 6.51
CA GLY A 133 -19.15 -4.50 6.33
C GLY A 133 -18.41 -4.64 5.00
N THR A 134 -18.42 -3.59 4.18
CA THR A 134 -17.50 -3.42 3.06
C THR A 134 -16.41 -2.41 3.44
N GLY A 135 -15.36 -2.32 2.64
CA GLY A 135 -14.53 -1.14 2.67
C GLY A 135 -15.27 -0.07 1.88
N SER A 136 -15.68 1.04 2.49
CA SER A 136 -16.01 2.18 1.65
C SER A 136 -14.76 2.92 1.31
N LEU A 137 -14.79 3.40 0.10
CA LEU A 137 -13.86 4.33 -0.49
C LEU A 137 -13.85 5.69 0.22
N GLN A 138 -14.55 5.85 1.35
CA GLN A 138 -14.88 7.15 1.90
C GLN A 138 -13.86 7.72 2.88
N ASN A 139 -12.90 6.97 3.41
CA ASN A 139 -11.71 7.51 4.08
C ASN A 139 -10.59 6.44 4.19
N TRP A 140 -9.33 6.89 4.26
CA TRP A 140 -8.07 6.11 4.22
C TRP A 140 -7.87 5.21 5.44
N ALA A 141 -7.48 3.94 5.28
CA ALA A 141 -6.98 3.15 6.42
C ALA A 141 -5.47 3.35 6.55
N LEU A 142 -5.02 3.64 7.77
CA LEU A 142 -3.62 3.68 8.17
C LEU A 142 -3.32 2.56 9.14
#